data_AF-A0A1Q7KD19-F1
#
_entry.id   AF-A0A1Q7KD19-F1
#
_cell.length_a   1.000
_cell.length_b   1.000
_cell.length_c   1.000
_cell.angle_alpha   90.00
_cell.angle_beta   90.00
_cell.angle_gamma   90.00
#
_symmetry.space_group_name_H-M   'P 1'
#
loop_
_entity.id
_entity.type
_entity.pdbx_description
1 polymer ?
#
loop_
_entity_poly.entity_id
_entity_poly.type
_entity_poly.pdbx_seq_one_letter_code
_entity_poly.pdbx_strand_id
1 'polypeptide(L)'
;MSEQDRRGNEHLDEMTCLLYVEGQLDHARAQEVSSHTEHCPGCRTLLHALERESRLLKRAMFEDEEPLPARLAVVPGRSARSLQWVWAVAFGLAATGVYALYTGYIEPWMQQLEQAGFGGTNLLGLLIFQGAFWKGWQSMLSLLEVLAMLTLGGFLIVLLRRRLRRGSALAMVLGGLCAAVMLPATASATETRRGDYVEVKQGETVKGDIFLFCHRARVDGTVDGDVFVFSQDVNVGGHVKGDVIGFSQSVRISGQVDGNIRTFANNMTITGNVAKNVLAFTQVVTVDSAGKIGGSLTIFTEILSLDGRLGRDLLIFSKDARISGRIAGGIRAKGDTLDITSTAEVDGPVHFEGNKPPDVSPQAKLKSPVEYQKMEHKPEYSRPRFYVWRVIFIAAIVLFGMVLFLLMPKFTEEAIVVAEGIGVSVGLGVLVLFAVPIAAIIACCTVVGLALGISGFLVWYASLHYSQLVVGALLGKWIIGPTREIWPLIGRMALGYFLLRVAFAVPYIGGWAKLGVIIWGLGAISLALYRRFQPAMPAPSSASAVGMQPA
;
A
#
# COMPACT_ATOMS: atom_id res chain seq x y z
N MET A 1 40.64 -38.40 89.42
CA MET A 1 40.30 -37.19 88.64
C MET A 1 39.72 -37.67 87.32
N SER A 2 38.47 -37.32 87.04
CA SER A 2 37.64 -37.89 85.96
C SER A 2 38.11 -37.43 84.56
N GLU A 3 37.83 -38.26 83.55
CA GLU A 3 38.12 -38.02 82.12
C GLU A 3 37.53 -36.72 81.53
N GLN A 4 36.74 -35.96 82.29
CA GLN A 4 36.17 -34.68 81.87
C GLN A 4 37.19 -33.53 81.81
N ASP A 5 38.32 -33.63 82.50
CA ASP A 5 39.30 -32.53 82.58
C ASP A 5 40.28 -32.50 81.39
N ARG A 6 40.22 -33.48 80.48
CA ARG A 6 41.05 -33.55 79.26
C ARG A 6 40.40 -32.94 78.01
N ARG A 7 39.09 -32.66 78.02
CA ARG A 7 38.35 -32.05 76.89
C ARG A 7 38.23 -30.53 76.95
N GLY A 8 38.80 -29.88 77.96
CA GLY A 8 38.68 -28.44 78.18
C GLY A 8 39.51 -27.55 77.25
N ASN A 9 40.33 -28.12 76.35
CA ASN A 9 41.26 -27.37 75.48
C ASN A 9 41.26 -27.80 74.00
N GLU A 10 40.34 -28.67 73.58
CA GLU A 10 40.19 -28.97 72.14
C GLU A 10 39.28 -27.91 71.52
N HIS A 11 39.89 -27.00 70.75
CA HIS A 11 39.17 -26.07 69.91
C HIS A 11 38.43 -26.82 68.80
N LEU A 12 37.25 -26.33 68.42
CA LEU A 12 36.50 -26.83 67.29
C LEU A 12 37.28 -26.57 65.99
N ASP A 13 37.28 -27.56 65.11
CA ASP A 13 37.85 -27.43 63.77
C ASP A 13 37.04 -26.44 62.92
N GLU A 14 37.75 -25.72 62.04
CA GLU A 14 37.17 -24.68 61.18
C GLU A 14 36.06 -25.23 60.28
N MET A 15 36.24 -26.44 59.74
CA MET A 15 35.23 -27.11 58.91
C MET A 15 33.94 -27.37 59.68
N THR A 16 34.04 -27.71 60.96
CA THR A 16 32.86 -27.96 61.80
C THR A 16 32.09 -26.66 62.05
N CYS A 17 32.80 -25.56 62.30
CA CYS A 17 32.18 -24.23 62.42
C CYS A 17 31.54 -23.76 61.11
N LEU A 18 32.14 -24.06 59.95
CA LEU A 18 31.59 -23.69 58.64
C LEU A 18 30.30 -24.47 58.34
N LEU A 19 30.29 -25.79 58.55
CA LEU A 19 29.10 -26.63 58.38
C LEU A 19 27.96 -26.21 59.33
N TYR A 20 28.28 -25.69 60.52
CA TYR A 20 27.31 -25.10 61.43
C TYR A 20 26.68 -23.83 60.84
N VAL A 21 27.48 -22.89 60.32
CA VAL A 21 27.01 -21.63 59.71
C VAL A 21 26.15 -21.90 58.46
N GLU A 22 26.47 -22.93 57.69
CA GLU A 22 25.68 -23.35 56.52
C GLU A 22 24.44 -24.18 56.87
N GLY A 23 24.25 -24.55 58.14
CA GLY A 23 23.10 -25.34 58.60
C GLY A 23 23.12 -26.81 58.15
N GLN A 24 24.30 -27.35 57.86
CA GLN A 24 24.48 -28.72 57.34
C GLN A 24 24.83 -29.75 58.42
N LEU A 25 25.01 -29.33 59.67
CA LEU A 25 25.21 -30.23 60.80
C LEU A 25 23.90 -30.87 61.27
N ASP A 26 24.00 -32.08 61.78
CA ASP A 26 22.92 -32.75 62.49
C ASP A 26 22.60 -32.05 63.82
N HIS A 27 21.36 -32.19 64.29
CA HIS A 27 20.82 -31.39 65.39
C HIS A 27 21.59 -31.57 66.72
N ALA A 28 22.13 -32.77 66.96
CA ALA A 28 22.91 -33.08 68.17
C ALA A 28 24.28 -32.37 68.14
N ARG A 29 24.98 -32.41 67.00
CA ARG A 29 26.30 -31.80 66.83
C ARG A 29 26.23 -30.28 66.73
N ALA A 30 25.15 -29.73 66.18
CA ALA A 30 24.88 -28.31 66.21
C ALA A 30 24.71 -27.77 67.65
N GLN A 31 24.07 -28.53 68.55
CA GLN A 31 23.96 -28.17 69.97
C GLN A 31 25.31 -28.25 70.71
N GLU A 32 26.18 -29.19 70.33
CA GLU A 32 27.54 -29.28 70.85
C GLU A 32 28.37 -28.04 70.45
N VAL A 33 28.29 -27.64 69.19
CA VAL A 33 28.96 -26.42 68.69
C VAL A 33 28.43 -25.16 69.39
N SER A 34 27.12 -25.02 69.58
CA SER A 34 26.55 -23.86 70.28
C SER A 34 26.95 -23.81 71.75
N SER A 35 26.88 -24.94 72.47
CA SER A 35 27.27 -24.99 73.88
C SER A 35 28.77 -24.77 74.11
N HIS A 36 29.62 -25.27 73.20
CA HIS A 36 31.07 -25.05 73.26
C HIS A 36 31.45 -23.58 72.99
N THR A 37 30.82 -22.92 72.00
CA THR A 37 31.13 -21.52 71.65
C THR A 37 30.69 -20.51 72.70
N GLU A 38 29.71 -20.84 73.54
CA GLU A 38 29.35 -20.04 74.74
C GLU A 38 30.53 -19.96 75.73
N HIS A 39 31.26 -21.07 75.90
CA HIS A 39 32.30 -21.20 76.92
C HIS A 39 33.73 -20.98 76.39
N CYS A 40 33.96 -21.18 75.08
CA CYS A 40 35.27 -21.02 74.45
C CYS A 40 35.37 -19.73 73.62
N PRO A 41 36.15 -18.72 74.06
CA PRO A 41 36.28 -17.44 73.34
C PRO A 41 36.99 -17.57 71.99
N GLY A 42 37.92 -18.52 71.84
CA GLY A 42 38.62 -18.77 70.57
C GLY A 42 37.68 -19.27 69.48
N CYS A 43 36.90 -20.31 69.78
CA CYS A 43 35.93 -20.89 68.84
C CYS A 43 34.79 -19.90 68.52
N ARG A 44 34.36 -19.08 69.49
CA ARG A 44 33.38 -18.01 69.25
C ARG A 44 33.89 -16.95 68.29
N THR A 45 35.16 -16.58 68.40
CA THR A 45 35.78 -15.61 67.50
C THR A 45 35.87 -16.16 66.08
N LEU A 46 36.25 -17.44 65.94
CA LEU A 46 36.28 -18.14 64.66
C LEU A 46 34.88 -18.21 64.03
N LEU A 47 33.86 -18.59 64.81
CA LEU A 47 32.48 -18.68 64.32
C LEU A 47 31.97 -17.31 63.81
N HIS A 48 32.21 -16.24 64.56
CA HIS A 48 31.81 -14.89 64.12
C HIS A 48 32.58 -14.40 62.88
N ALA A 49 33.83 -14.83 62.71
CA ALA A 49 34.60 -14.53 61.50
C ALA A 49 33.96 -15.21 60.28
N LEU A 50 33.65 -16.50 60.37
CA LEU A 50 33.01 -17.27 59.31
C LEU A 50 31.60 -16.75 58.98
N GLU A 51 30.80 -16.37 59.98
CA GLU A 51 29.49 -15.72 59.76
C GLU A 51 29.60 -14.37 59.05
N ARG A 52 30.70 -13.64 59.25
CA ARG A 52 30.95 -12.36 58.58
C ARG A 52 31.37 -12.59 57.14
N GLU A 53 32.24 -13.55 56.87
CA GLU A 53 32.66 -13.91 55.51
C GLU A 53 31.50 -14.48 54.68
N SER A 54 30.71 -15.39 55.24
CA SER A 54 29.52 -15.94 54.57
C SER A 54 28.50 -14.84 54.23
N ARG A 55 28.29 -13.86 55.14
CA ARG A 55 27.44 -12.69 54.86
C ARG A 55 28.02 -11.78 53.77
N LEU A 56 29.33 -11.61 53.70
CA LEU A 56 29.99 -10.83 52.66
C LEU A 56 29.88 -11.52 51.29
N LEU A 57 30.15 -12.82 51.22
CA LEU A 57 29.98 -13.61 49.99
C LEU A 57 28.53 -13.60 49.51
N LYS A 58 27.57 -13.77 50.43
CA LYS A 58 26.15 -13.67 50.10
C LYS A 58 25.78 -12.29 49.56
N ARG A 59 26.29 -11.20 50.14
CA ARG A 59 26.07 -9.84 49.60
C ARG A 59 26.70 -9.66 48.23
N ALA A 60 27.92 -10.13 48.02
CA ALA A 60 28.60 -10.04 46.72
C ALA A 60 27.86 -10.82 45.62
N MET A 61 27.28 -11.99 45.95
CA MET A 61 26.47 -12.76 44.99
C MET A 61 25.12 -12.11 44.63
N PHE A 62 24.60 -11.22 45.48
CA PHE A 62 23.37 -10.46 45.21
C PHE A 62 23.66 -9.02 44.71
N GLU A 63 24.93 -8.63 44.55
CA GLU A 63 25.33 -7.28 44.11
C GLU A 63 25.11 -7.05 42.60
N ASP A 64 24.86 -8.11 41.80
CA ASP A 64 24.43 -8.01 40.40
C ASP A 64 22.98 -7.48 40.23
N GLU A 65 22.21 -7.32 41.32
CA GLU A 65 20.85 -6.74 41.29
C GLU A 65 20.76 -5.29 41.84
N GLU A 66 21.87 -4.55 41.93
CA GLU A 66 21.80 -3.12 42.27
C GLU A 66 21.48 -2.26 41.04
N PRO A 67 20.37 -1.50 41.01
CA PRO A 67 20.10 -0.56 39.91
C PRO A 67 21.19 0.52 39.92
N LEU A 68 21.95 0.59 38.82
CA LEU A 68 22.98 1.61 38.54
C LEU A 68 22.59 2.99 39.11
N PRO A 69 23.42 3.60 39.99
CA PRO A 69 23.10 4.88 40.58
C PRO A 69 22.93 5.93 39.47
N ALA A 70 21.85 6.72 39.54
CA ALA A 70 21.40 7.63 38.47
C ALA A 70 22.48 8.61 37.95
N ARG A 71 23.54 8.86 38.72
CA ARG A 71 24.70 9.66 38.32
C ARG A 71 25.57 9.01 37.22
N LEU A 72 25.59 7.69 37.13
CA LEU A 72 26.28 6.93 36.08
C LEU A 72 25.36 6.61 34.88
N ALA A 73 24.04 6.71 35.05
CA ALA A 73 23.06 6.58 33.97
C ALA A 73 22.95 7.85 33.10
N VAL A 74 23.64 8.94 33.45
CA VAL A 74 23.77 10.11 32.58
C VAL A 74 24.86 9.84 31.56
N VAL A 75 24.49 9.16 30.47
CA VAL A 75 25.26 9.24 29.23
C VAL A 75 25.30 10.73 28.81
N PRO A 76 26.47 11.35 28.60
CA PRO A 76 26.50 12.71 28.11
C PRO A 76 25.88 12.73 26.71
N GLY A 77 24.66 13.25 26.60
CA GLY A 77 23.89 13.42 25.37
C GLY A 77 24.46 14.45 24.40
N ARG A 78 25.80 14.52 24.26
CA ARG A 78 26.48 15.31 23.22
C ARG A 78 26.62 14.55 21.91
N SER A 79 26.61 13.21 21.93
CA SER A 79 26.70 12.40 20.69
C SER A 79 25.36 12.35 19.91
N ALA A 80 24.22 12.28 20.60
CA ALA A 80 22.90 12.22 19.95
C ALA A 80 22.50 13.52 19.21
N ARG A 81 22.95 14.70 19.67
CA ARG A 81 22.78 15.97 18.93
C ARG A 81 23.73 16.09 17.73
N SER A 82 24.87 15.40 17.76
CA SER A 82 25.87 15.47 16.68
C SER A 82 25.51 14.64 15.43
N LEU A 83 24.46 13.82 15.45
CA LEU A 83 23.95 13.13 14.26
C LEU A 83 22.64 13.75 13.72
N GLN A 84 22.03 14.70 14.42
CA GLN A 84 20.78 15.33 13.97
C GLN A 84 20.97 16.14 12.67
N TRP A 85 22.14 16.75 12.47
CA TRP A 85 22.46 17.44 11.23
C TRP A 85 22.63 16.48 10.05
N VAL A 86 23.11 15.25 10.28
CA VAL A 86 23.20 14.21 9.24
C VAL A 86 21.81 13.82 8.75
N TRP A 87 20.86 13.67 9.68
CA TRP A 87 19.46 13.44 9.33
C TRP A 87 18.82 14.63 8.62
N ALA A 88 19.12 15.87 9.03
CA ALA A 88 18.63 17.07 8.34
C ALA A 88 19.18 17.18 6.92
N VAL A 89 20.47 16.87 6.70
CA VAL A 89 21.09 16.83 5.37
C VAL A 89 20.53 15.68 4.53
N ALA A 90 20.33 14.49 5.12
CA ALA A 90 19.72 13.36 4.43
C ALA A 90 18.27 13.64 4.02
N PHE A 91 17.46 14.25 4.90
CA PHE A 91 16.10 14.69 4.57
C PHE A 91 16.10 15.82 3.54
N GLY A 92 17.03 16.77 3.64
CA GLY A 92 17.20 17.84 2.66
C GLY A 92 17.52 17.29 1.28
N LEU A 93 18.50 16.39 1.16
CA LEU A 93 18.85 15.73 -0.09
C LEU A 93 17.73 14.84 -0.63
N ALA A 94 17.02 14.11 0.24
CA ALA A 94 15.85 13.33 -0.16
C ALA A 94 14.71 14.23 -0.67
N ALA A 95 14.41 15.33 0.01
CA ALA A 95 13.41 16.31 -0.42
C ALA A 95 13.82 16.98 -1.75
N THR A 96 15.10 17.30 -1.91
CA THR A 96 15.63 17.88 -3.16
C THR A 96 15.59 16.87 -4.30
N GLY A 97 15.87 15.58 -4.02
CA GLY A 97 15.74 14.49 -4.99
C GLY A 97 14.29 14.23 -5.39
N VAL A 98 13.36 14.25 -4.43
CA VAL A 98 11.91 14.17 -4.69
C VAL A 98 11.44 15.38 -5.51
N TYR A 99 11.90 16.58 -5.18
CA TYR A 99 11.59 17.81 -5.92
C TYR A 99 12.16 17.76 -7.35
N ALA A 100 13.39 17.30 -7.53
CA ALA A 100 14.00 17.14 -8.86
C ALA A 100 13.31 16.04 -9.69
N LEU A 101 12.86 14.95 -9.05
CA LEU A 101 12.09 13.90 -9.71
C LEU A 101 10.69 14.39 -10.08
N TYR A 102 10.06 15.16 -9.20
CA TYR A 102 8.77 15.80 -9.45
C TYR A 102 8.87 16.76 -10.63
N THR A 103 9.75 17.76 -10.57
CA THR A 103 9.91 18.78 -11.63
C THR A 103 10.48 18.24 -12.93
N GLY A 104 11.35 17.22 -12.88
CA GLY A 104 12.00 16.66 -14.07
C GLY A 104 11.16 15.62 -14.82
N TYR A 105 10.26 14.92 -14.13
CA TYR A 105 9.50 13.80 -14.72
C TYR A 105 8.01 13.89 -14.50
N ILE A 106 7.57 14.19 -13.29
CA ILE A 106 6.14 14.18 -12.95
C ILE A 106 5.46 15.44 -13.50
N GLU A 107 6.05 16.62 -13.34
CA GLU A 107 5.49 17.90 -13.76
C GLU A 107 5.35 18.02 -15.29
N PRO A 108 6.35 17.66 -16.13
CA PRO A 108 6.18 17.70 -17.58
C PRO A 108 5.14 16.68 -18.07
N TRP A 109 5.07 15.52 -17.41
CA TRP A 109 4.05 14.51 -17.70
C TRP A 109 2.65 14.97 -17.26
N MET A 110 2.52 15.62 -16.11
CA MET A 110 1.27 16.23 -15.64
C MET A 110 0.83 17.37 -16.56
N GLN A 111 1.75 18.18 -17.08
CA GLN A 111 1.44 19.23 -18.05
C GLN A 111 0.99 18.64 -19.40
N GLN A 112 1.61 17.55 -19.87
CA GLN A 112 1.15 16.83 -21.07
C GLN A 112 -0.23 16.21 -20.87
N LEU A 113 -0.46 15.64 -19.69
CA LEU A 113 -1.76 15.14 -19.28
C LEU A 113 -2.79 16.26 -19.22
N GLU A 114 -2.45 17.42 -18.65
CA GLU A 114 -3.31 18.60 -18.60
C GLU A 114 -3.70 19.11 -19.98
N GLN A 115 -2.74 19.16 -20.90
CA GLN A 115 -2.98 19.47 -22.32
C GLN A 115 -3.80 18.39 -23.04
N ALA A 116 -3.76 17.14 -22.58
CA ALA A 116 -4.61 16.04 -23.02
C ALA A 116 -5.95 15.96 -22.24
N GLY A 117 -6.26 16.94 -21.38
CA GLY A 117 -7.52 17.05 -20.64
C GLY A 117 -7.53 16.44 -19.23
N PHE A 118 -6.38 16.07 -18.66
CA PHE A 118 -6.25 15.36 -17.37
C PHE A 118 -5.71 16.22 -16.21
N GLY A 119 -5.62 17.55 -16.34
CA GLY A 119 -4.97 18.42 -15.36
C GLY A 119 -5.89 19.06 -14.32
N GLY A 120 -5.36 19.19 -13.11
CA GLY A 120 -5.68 20.18 -12.06
C GLY A 120 -7.05 20.13 -11.38
N THR A 121 -8.13 19.88 -12.12
CA THR A 121 -9.52 19.95 -11.62
C THR A 121 -10.43 18.89 -12.26
N ASN A 122 -9.86 17.88 -12.92
CA ASN A 122 -10.63 16.97 -13.77
C ASN A 122 -10.89 15.59 -13.17
N LEU A 123 -11.93 14.98 -13.74
CA LEU A 123 -12.66 13.75 -13.42
C LEU A 123 -11.92 12.58 -12.78
N LEU A 124 -10.59 12.39 -12.94
CA LEU A 124 -9.89 11.33 -12.21
C LEU A 124 -9.66 11.75 -10.75
N GLY A 125 -9.29 13.02 -10.53
CA GLY A 125 -9.27 13.65 -9.21
C GLY A 125 -10.67 13.74 -8.60
N LEU A 126 -11.69 14.02 -9.43
CA LEU A 126 -13.08 14.02 -8.97
C LEU A 126 -13.62 12.60 -8.74
N LEU A 127 -13.45 11.61 -9.62
CA LEU A 127 -13.94 10.23 -9.41
C LEU A 127 -13.20 9.48 -8.31
N ILE A 128 -11.89 9.71 -8.15
CA ILE A 128 -11.06 9.03 -7.13
C ILE A 128 -11.07 9.80 -5.80
N PHE A 129 -11.11 11.14 -5.82
CA PHE A 129 -10.99 11.98 -4.62
C PHE A 129 -12.18 12.92 -4.32
N GLN A 130 -13.28 12.98 -5.08
CA GLN A 130 -14.43 13.88 -4.75
C GLN A 130 -15.86 13.42 -5.16
N GLY A 131 -16.03 12.33 -5.91
CA GLY A 131 -17.30 11.80 -6.42
C GLY A 131 -17.68 10.51 -5.69
N ALA A 132 -18.95 10.07 -5.81
CA ALA A 132 -19.66 8.91 -5.19
C ALA A 132 -18.93 8.03 -4.13
N PHE A 133 -17.70 7.59 -4.38
CA PHE A 133 -16.75 7.12 -3.36
C PHE A 133 -16.64 8.05 -2.14
N TRP A 134 -16.65 9.36 -2.34
CA TRP A 134 -16.44 10.36 -1.29
C TRP A 134 -17.67 10.64 -0.44
N LYS A 135 -18.92 10.46 -0.90
CA LYS A 135 -20.11 10.59 0.01
C LYS A 135 -20.16 9.46 1.04
N GLY A 136 -19.70 8.25 0.65
CA GLY A 136 -19.40 7.16 1.58
C GLY A 136 -18.24 7.52 2.52
N TRP A 137 -17.18 8.13 1.98
CA TRP A 137 -16.02 8.60 2.75
C TRP A 137 -16.33 9.79 3.69
N GLN A 138 -17.26 10.68 3.36
CA GLN A 138 -17.66 11.83 4.17
C GLN A 138 -18.61 11.38 5.29
N SER A 139 -19.46 10.40 5.01
CA SER A 139 -20.23 9.64 6.01
C SER A 139 -19.31 8.80 6.91
N MET A 140 -18.21 8.28 6.36
CA MET A 140 -17.23 7.48 7.11
C MET A 140 -16.22 8.35 7.86
N LEU A 141 -15.85 9.53 7.36
CA LEU A 141 -15.06 10.55 8.06
C LEU A 141 -15.90 11.16 9.16
N SER A 142 -17.19 11.42 8.95
CA SER A 142 -18.07 11.84 10.04
C SER A 142 -18.29 10.72 11.04
N LEU A 143 -18.38 9.45 10.62
CA LEU A 143 -18.45 8.31 11.55
C LEU A 143 -17.13 8.03 12.27
N LEU A 144 -15.98 8.26 11.62
CA LEU A 144 -14.63 8.19 12.20
C LEU A 144 -14.33 9.41 13.07
N GLU A 145 -14.82 10.59 12.74
CA GLU A 145 -14.79 11.78 13.58
C GLU A 145 -15.71 11.59 14.78
N VAL A 146 -16.90 10.99 14.60
CA VAL A 146 -17.79 10.61 15.70
C VAL A 146 -17.14 9.53 16.55
N LEU A 147 -16.52 8.49 15.98
CA LEU A 147 -15.75 7.49 16.73
C LEU A 147 -14.50 8.11 17.38
N ALA A 148 -13.81 9.03 16.73
CA ALA A 148 -12.67 9.77 17.28
C ALA A 148 -13.13 10.70 18.41
N MET A 149 -14.29 11.36 18.29
CA MET A 149 -14.91 12.18 19.32
C MET A 149 -15.52 11.34 20.45
N LEU A 150 -16.01 10.13 20.16
CA LEU A 150 -16.50 9.17 21.17
C LEU A 150 -15.33 8.50 21.90
N THR A 151 -14.20 8.27 21.22
CA THR A 151 -12.98 7.73 21.83
C THR A 151 -12.21 8.82 22.56
N LEU A 152 -12.03 10.02 22.01
CA LEU A 152 -11.50 11.19 22.70
C LEU A 152 -12.41 11.61 23.84
N GLY A 153 -13.72 11.66 23.63
CA GLY A 153 -14.72 11.96 24.64
C GLY A 153 -14.77 10.87 25.71
N GLY A 154 -14.67 9.60 25.35
CA GLY A 154 -14.52 8.48 26.28
C GLY A 154 -13.23 8.56 27.09
N PHE A 155 -12.12 8.93 26.44
CA PHE A 155 -10.82 9.16 27.07
C PHE A 155 -10.85 10.39 27.99
N LEU A 156 -11.54 11.46 27.58
CA LEU A 156 -11.80 12.67 28.37
C LEU A 156 -12.72 12.37 29.55
N ILE A 157 -13.75 11.53 29.38
CA ILE A 157 -14.65 11.06 30.43
C ILE A 157 -13.90 10.16 31.42
N VAL A 158 -12.96 9.33 30.97
CA VAL A 158 -12.10 8.50 31.85
C VAL A 158 -11.09 9.39 32.60
N LEU A 159 -10.53 10.40 31.94
CA LEU A 159 -9.65 11.41 32.55
C LEU A 159 -10.41 12.34 33.53
N LEU A 160 -11.64 12.75 33.21
CA LEU A 160 -12.51 13.55 34.08
C LEU A 160 -13.16 12.71 35.17
N ARG A 161 -13.46 11.42 34.96
CA ARG A 161 -13.89 10.49 36.02
C ARG A 161 -12.82 10.35 37.10
N ARG A 162 -11.54 10.47 36.74
CA ARG A 162 -10.44 10.54 37.69
C ARG A 162 -10.34 11.88 38.43
N ARG A 163 -11.00 12.95 37.95
CA ARG A 163 -10.79 14.32 38.48
C ARG A 163 -12.03 15.09 38.95
N LEU A 164 -13.26 14.70 38.60
CA LEU A 164 -14.48 15.41 39.01
C LEU A 164 -15.62 14.45 39.40
N ARG A 165 -15.99 14.48 40.69
CA ARG A 165 -17.02 13.67 41.35
C ARG A 165 -18.40 14.37 41.47
N ARG A 166 -18.83 15.21 40.53
CA ARG A 166 -20.14 15.89 40.62
C ARG A 166 -20.97 15.80 39.34
N GLY A 167 -22.19 15.26 39.47
CA GLY A 167 -23.07 14.79 38.38
C GLY A 167 -23.66 15.86 37.44
N SER A 168 -23.46 17.15 37.72
CA SER A 168 -24.02 18.23 36.89
C SER A 168 -23.31 18.40 35.53
N ALA A 169 -22.04 18.01 35.41
CA ALA A 169 -21.29 18.10 34.16
C ALA A 169 -21.72 17.04 33.12
N LEU A 170 -22.19 15.88 33.59
CA LEU A 170 -22.66 14.78 32.72
C LEU A 170 -23.95 15.17 31.98
N ALA A 171 -24.84 15.92 32.65
CA ALA A 171 -26.11 16.38 32.08
C ALA A 171 -25.92 17.44 30.99
N MET A 172 -24.94 18.34 31.12
CA MET A 172 -24.64 19.35 30.08
C MET A 172 -24.02 18.73 28.83
N VAL A 173 -23.18 17.71 28.98
CA VAL A 173 -22.57 17.00 27.84
C VAL A 173 -23.63 16.17 27.09
N LEU A 174 -24.51 15.46 27.81
CA LEU A 174 -25.63 14.76 27.16
C LEU A 174 -26.61 15.75 26.49
N GLY A 175 -26.89 16.88 27.12
CA GLY A 175 -27.76 17.92 26.56
C GLY A 175 -27.20 18.53 25.27
N GLY A 176 -25.89 18.80 25.22
CA GLY A 176 -25.21 19.27 24.02
C GLY A 176 -25.20 18.25 22.88
N LEU A 177 -25.05 16.96 23.21
CA LEU A 177 -25.09 15.88 22.22
C LEU A 177 -26.50 15.71 21.62
N CYS A 178 -27.56 15.80 22.43
CA CYS A 178 -28.93 15.75 21.96
C CYS A 178 -29.32 16.97 21.09
N ALA A 179 -28.77 18.15 21.38
CA ALA A 179 -28.99 19.35 20.57
C ALA A 179 -28.30 19.27 19.19
N ALA A 180 -27.15 18.58 19.09
CA ALA A 180 -26.45 18.39 17.82
C ALA A 180 -27.16 17.41 16.87
N VAL A 181 -27.94 16.45 17.40
CA VAL A 181 -28.75 15.50 16.61
C VAL A 181 -29.98 16.16 15.98
N MET A 182 -30.36 17.37 16.42
CA MET A 182 -31.54 18.11 15.93
C MET A 182 -31.25 19.03 14.72
N LEU A 183 -30.04 19.02 14.16
CA LEU A 183 -29.75 19.77 12.94
C LEU A 183 -30.40 19.07 11.72
N PRO A 184 -31.19 19.77 10.89
CA PRO A 184 -31.79 19.16 9.70
C PRO A 184 -30.70 18.75 8.72
N ALA A 185 -30.75 17.49 8.27
CA ALA A 185 -29.88 17.01 7.20
C ALA A 185 -30.16 17.81 5.92
N THR A 186 -29.12 18.40 5.33
CA THR A 186 -29.22 19.03 4.01
C THR A 186 -29.50 17.94 2.96
N ALA A 187 -30.75 17.85 2.51
CA ALA A 187 -31.15 16.94 1.45
C ALA A 187 -30.65 17.46 0.10
N SER A 188 -29.48 16.99 -0.33
CA SER A 188 -29.10 17.03 -1.75
C SER A 188 -29.91 15.93 -2.46
N ALA A 189 -30.88 16.30 -3.27
CA ALA A 189 -31.65 15.37 -4.09
C ALA A 189 -30.76 14.84 -5.23
N THR A 190 -29.95 13.81 -4.93
CA THR A 190 -29.24 13.02 -5.95
C THR A 190 -30.09 11.79 -6.24
N GLU A 191 -30.52 11.61 -7.49
CA GLU A 191 -31.38 10.49 -7.87
C GLU A 191 -30.54 9.27 -8.27
N THR A 192 -30.81 8.11 -7.67
CA THR A 192 -30.13 6.85 -8.01
C THR A 192 -31.16 5.80 -8.41
N ARG A 193 -31.00 5.22 -9.59
CA ARG A 193 -31.86 4.14 -10.10
C ARG A 193 -31.04 2.87 -10.32
N ARG A 194 -31.61 1.74 -9.89
CA ARG A 194 -31.01 0.41 -9.99
C ARG A 194 -32.03 -0.59 -10.51
N GLY A 195 -31.57 -1.56 -11.30
CA GLY A 195 -32.42 -2.64 -11.83
C GLY A 195 -31.84 -3.21 -13.12
N ASP A 196 -32.52 -4.16 -13.77
CA ASP A 196 -32.02 -4.71 -15.03
C ASP A 196 -32.19 -3.74 -16.20
N TYR A 197 -33.36 -3.12 -16.29
CA TYR A 197 -33.66 -2.05 -17.25
C TYR A 197 -34.03 -0.78 -16.50
N VAL A 198 -33.28 0.28 -16.73
CA VAL A 198 -33.56 1.60 -16.14
C VAL A 198 -33.78 2.59 -17.26
N GLU A 199 -34.88 3.33 -17.15
CA GLU A 199 -35.30 4.29 -18.16
C GLU A 199 -35.63 5.64 -17.53
N VAL A 200 -35.21 6.72 -18.20
CA VAL A 200 -35.77 8.06 -18.04
C VAL A 200 -36.66 8.29 -19.25
N LYS A 201 -37.97 8.26 -19.03
CA LYS A 201 -38.95 8.22 -20.12
C LYS A 201 -39.02 9.53 -20.88
N GLN A 202 -39.47 9.48 -22.13
CA GLN A 202 -39.77 10.69 -22.88
C GLN A 202 -40.80 11.55 -22.13
N GLY A 203 -40.55 12.85 -22.00
CA GLY A 203 -41.37 13.79 -21.23
C GLY A 203 -41.06 13.84 -19.73
N GLU A 204 -40.29 12.89 -19.21
CA GLU A 204 -39.78 12.93 -17.83
C GLU A 204 -38.65 13.97 -17.73
N THR A 205 -38.64 14.77 -16.66
CA THR A 205 -37.53 15.67 -16.35
C THR A 205 -36.95 15.33 -14.98
N VAL A 206 -35.72 14.82 -14.97
CA VAL A 206 -34.96 14.59 -13.75
C VAL A 206 -34.25 15.90 -13.37
N LYS A 207 -34.48 16.35 -12.14
CA LYS A 207 -33.89 17.56 -11.58
C LYS A 207 -32.60 17.20 -10.84
N GLY A 208 -31.46 17.67 -11.34
CA GLY A 208 -30.13 17.36 -10.80
C GLY A 208 -29.52 16.09 -11.39
N ASP A 209 -28.47 15.59 -10.74
CA ASP A 209 -27.67 14.49 -11.24
C ASP A 209 -28.34 13.14 -11.01
N ILE A 210 -28.20 12.24 -11.99
CA ILE A 210 -28.74 10.89 -11.94
C ILE A 210 -27.64 9.82 -12.03
N PHE A 211 -27.76 8.80 -11.18
CA PHE A 211 -26.88 7.64 -11.16
C PHE A 211 -27.64 6.38 -11.57
N LEU A 212 -27.19 5.73 -12.62
CA LEU A 212 -27.82 4.56 -13.23
C LEU A 212 -26.91 3.33 -13.07
N PHE A 213 -27.39 2.31 -12.37
CA PHE A 213 -26.71 1.01 -12.24
C PHE A 213 -27.60 -0.11 -12.75
N CYS A 214 -27.35 -0.60 -13.97
CA CYS A 214 -28.27 -1.52 -14.63
C CYS A 214 -27.65 -2.34 -15.76
N HIS A 215 -28.34 -3.38 -16.26
CA HIS A 215 -27.89 -4.06 -17.47
C HIS A 215 -28.10 -3.20 -18.72
N ARG A 216 -29.24 -2.49 -18.81
CA ARG A 216 -29.54 -1.57 -19.91
C ARG A 216 -30.10 -0.25 -19.40
N ALA A 217 -29.47 0.85 -19.79
CA ALA A 217 -29.89 2.22 -19.50
C ALA A 217 -30.46 2.90 -20.74
N ARG A 218 -31.62 3.54 -20.60
CA ARG A 218 -32.21 4.38 -21.65
C ARG A 218 -32.58 5.76 -21.11
N VAL A 219 -32.06 6.81 -21.72
CA VAL A 219 -32.33 8.19 -21.34
C VAL A 219 -33.00 8.89 -22.51
N ASP A 220 -34.34 8.85 -22.57
CA ASP A 220 -35.16 9.48 -23.61
C ASP A 220 -35.79 10.81 -23.13
N GLY A 221 -35.86 11.03 -21.82
CA GLY A 221 -36.32 12.27 -21.20
C GLY A 221 -35.26 13.37 -21.11
N THR A 222 -35.50 14.35 -20.25
CA THR A 222 -34.57 15.45 -19.96
C THR A 222 -33.90 15.25 -18.61
N VAL A 223 -32.58 15.41 -18.55
CA VAL A 223 -31.82 15.44 -17.29
C VAL A 223 -31.23 16.84 -17.12
N ASP A 224 -31.71 17.55 -16.09
CA ASP A 224 -31.30 18.90 -15.69
C ASP A 224 -30.07 18.82 -14.76
N GLY A 225 -29.04 18.10 -15.20
CA GLY A 225 -27.85 17.75 -14.45
C GLY A 225 -27.00 16.73 -15.21
N ASP A 226 -26.08 16.07 -14.49
CA ASP A 226 -25.17 15.07 -15.05
C ASP A 226 -25.77 13.66 -15.02
N VAL A 227 -25.41 12.83 -16.01
CA VAL A 227 -25.77 11.41 -16.07
C VAL A 227 -24.54 10.57 -15.77
N PHE A 228 -24.56 9.85 -14.66
CA PHE A 228 -23.57 8.82 -14.32
C PHE A 228 -24.17 7.45 -14.60
N VAL A 229 -23.56 6.67 -15.50
CA VAL A 229 -24.10 5.39 -15.93
C VAL A 229 -23.08 4.26 -15.88
N PHE A 230 -23.44 3.18 -15.21
CA PHE A 230 -22.68 1.93 -15.12
C PHE A 230 -23.58 0.82 -15.65
N SER A 231 -23.42 0.48 -16.93
CA SER A 231 -24.37 -0.39 -17.61
C SER A 231 -23.77 -1.11 -18.81
N GLN A 232 -24.27 -2.29 -19.20
CA GLN A 232 -23.77 -2.95 -20.43
C GLN A 232 -24.15 -2.14 -21.67
N ASP A 233 -25.42 -1.77 -21.81
CA ASP A 233 -25.93 -0.99 -22.93
C ASP A 233 -26.49 0.35 -22.47
N VAL A 234 -26.01 1.44 -23.08
CA VAL A 234 -26.49 2.80 -22.80
C VAL A 234 -27.00 3.43 -24.09
N ASN A 235 -28.23 3.93 -24.04
CA ASN A 235 -28.80 4.76 -25.11
C ASN A 235 -29.26 6.11 -24.56
N VAL A 236 -28.64 7.19 -25.01
CA VAL A 236 -29.02 8.56 -24.68
C VAL A 236 -29.70 9.17 -25.91
N GLY A 237 -31.03 9.10 -25.93
CA GLY A 237 -31.88 9.64 -27.00
C GLY A 237 -32.49 11.02 -26.68
N GLY A 238 -32.56 11.37 -25.40
CA GLY A 238 -33.15 12.60 -24.89
C GLY A 238 -32.17 13.77 -24.76
N HIS A 239 -32.44 14.67 -23.82
CA HIS A 239 -31.63 15.88 -23.59
C HIS A 239 -30.92 15.80 -22.23
N VAL A 240 -29.60 15.77 -22.24
CA VAL A 240 -28.77 15.90 -21.02
C VAL A 240 -28.14 17.28 -21.00
N LYS A 241 -28.55 18.12 -20.05
CA LYS A 241 -28.02 19.49 -19.94
C LYS A 241 -26.61 19.55 -19.32
N GLY A 242 -26.27 18.55 -18.52
CA GLY A 242 -24.94 18.37 -17.96
C GLY A 242 -24.05 17.47 -18.80
N ASP A 243 -23.14 16.80 -18.12
CA ASP A 243 -22.18 15.86 -18.68
C ASP A 243 -22.75 14.42 -18.66
N VAL A 244 -22.29 13.57 -19.59
CA VAL A 244 -22.55 12.13 -19.57
C VAL A 244 -21.25 11.40 -19.20
N ILE A 245 -21.26 10.70 -18.08
CA ILE A 245 -20.14 9.91 -17.57
C ILE A 245 -20.52 8.44 -17.54
N GLY A 246 -19.88 7.62 -18.38
CA GLY A 246 -20.27 6.23 -18.62
C GLY A 246 -19.18 5.19 -18.46
N PHE A 247 -19.53 4.05 -17.87
CA PHE A 247 -18.74 2.82 -17.92
C PHE A 247 -19.62 1.70 -18.46
N SER A 248 -19.38 1.30 -19.71
CA SER A 248 -20.31 0.47 -20.44
C SER A 248 -19.68 -0.50 -21.43
N GLN A 249 -20.45 -1.43 -21.97
CA GLN A 249 -19.99 -2.21 -23.12
C GLN A 249 -20.29 -1.45 -24.43
N SER A 250 -21.50 -0.89 -24.54
CA SER A 250 -21.97 -0.17 -25.72
C SER A 250 -22.63 1.15 -25.32
N VAL A 251 -22.23 2.24 -25.96
CA VAL A 251 -22.79 3.58 -25.73
C VAL A 251 -23.28 4.17 -27.05
N ARG A 252 -24.56 4.50 -27.12
CA ARG A 252 -25.18 5.21 -28.24
C ARG A 252 -25.68 6.58 -27.79
N ILE A 253 -25.23 7.62 -28.45
CA ILE A 253 -25.62 9.01 -28.21
C ILE A 253 -26.33 9.52 -29.45
N SER A 254 -27.67 9.48 -29.43
CA SER A 254 -28.51 10.01 -30.52
C SER A 254 -29.19 11.33 -30.17
N GLY A 255 -29.29 11.65 -28.88
CA GLY A 255 -29.89 12.88 -28.37
C GLY A 255 -28.92 14.07 -28.29
N GLN A 256 -29.28 15.04 -27.45
CA GLN A 256 -28.49 16.25 -27.20
C GLN A 256 -27.80 16.18 -25.84
N VAL A 257 -26.50 16.45 -25.81
CA VAL A 257 -25.69 16.62 -24.59
C VAL A 257 -25.06 18.01 -24.60
N ASP A 258 -25.50 18.89 -23.71
CA ASP A 258 -24.96 20.27 -23.66
C ASP A 258 -23.60 20.34 -22.96
N GLY A 259 -23.27 19.32 -22.16
CA GLY A 259 -21.99 19.16 -21.51
C GLY A 259 -20.98 18.36 -22.32
N ASN A 260 -20.10 17.68 -21.60
CA ASN A 260 -19.08 16.78 -22.10
C ASN A 260 -19.54 15.33 -22.04
N ILE A 261 -18.97 14.47 -22.88
CA ILE A 261 -19.09 13.02 -22.75
C ILE A 261 -17.74 12.47 -22.28
N ARG A 262 -17.74 11.69 -21.21
CA ARG A 262 -16.57 10.98 -20.71
C ARG A 262 -16.93 9.53 -20.48
N THR A 263 -16.38 8.61 -21.28
CA THR A 263 -16.78 7.21 -21.15
C THR A 263 -15.66 6.22 -21.39
N PHE A 264 -15.79 5.09 -20.73
CA PHE A 264 -15.04 3.87 -21.01
C PHE A 264 -16.02 2.86 -21.60
N ALA A 265 -15.80 2.40 -22.83
CA ALA A 265 -16.67 1.39 -23.43
C ALA A 265 -15.97 0.43 -24.38
N ASN A 266 -16.65 -0.58 -24.94
CA ASN A 266 -16.11 -1.31 -26.10
C ASN A 266 -16.48 -0.55 -27.37
N ASN A 267 -17.76 -0.18 -27.52
CA ASN A 267 -18.25 0.51 -28.70
C ASN A 267 -18.92 1.83 -28.33
N MET A 268 -18.62 2.89 -29.08
CA MET A 268 -19.31 4.17 -29.01
C MET A 268 -19.84 4.55 -30.38
N THR A 269 -21.10 4.99 -30.43
CA THR A 269 -21.68 5.60 -31.62
C THR A 269 -22.32 6.95 -31.27
N ILE A 270 -21.89 8.01 -31.96
CA ILE A 270 -22.45 9.36 -31.82
C ILE A 270 -23.16 9.73 -33.12
N THR A 271 -24.48 9.87 -33.06
CA THR A 271 -25.32 10.41 -34.15
C THR A 271 -25.98 11.73 -33.77
N GLY A 272 -26.01 12.05 -32.47
CA GLY A 272 -26.60 13.26 -31.91
C GLY A 272 -25.63 14.44 -31.80
N ASN A 273 -25.99 15.41 -30.95
CA ASN A 273 -25.21 16.63 -30.75
C ASN A 273 -24.57 16.67 -29.37
N VAL A 274 -23.25 16.89 -29.31
CA VAL A 274 -22.48 17.12 -28.09
C VAL A 274 -21.94 18.54 -28.15
N ALA A 275 -22.41 19.44 -27.29
CA ALA A 275 -22.05 20.85 -27.40
C ALA A 275 -20.60 21.14 -27.00
N LYS A 276 -20.03 20.36 -26.07
CA LYS A 276 -18.64 20.50 -25.62
C LYS A 276 -17.76 19.33 -26.10
N ASN A 277 -16.98 18.72 -25.21
CA ASN A 277 -15.91 17.80 -25.57
C ASN A 277 -16.31 16.34 -25.36
N VAL A 278 -15.65 15.45 -26.09
CA VAL A 278 -15.77 13.99 -25.90
C VAL A 278 -14.40 13.44 -25.53
N LEU A 279 -14.33 12.74 -24.40
CA LEU A 279 -13.20 11.91 -23.98
C LEU A 279 -13.65 10.46 -23.92
N ALA A 280 -13.08 9.58 -24.74
CA ALA A 280 -13.47 8.17 -24.76
C ALA A 280 -12.27 7.21 -24.76
N PHE A 281 -12.40 6.14 -23.98
CA PHE A 281 -11.54 4.97 -24.03
C PHE A 281 -12.38 3.81 -24.53
N THR A 282 -12.18 3.43 -25.79
CA THR A 282 -13.11 2.55 -26.51
C THR A 282 -12.37 1.60 -27.43
N GLN A 283 -12.94 0.46 -27.82
CA GLN A 283 -12.35 -0.34 -28.89
C GLN A 283 -12.71 0.22 -30.27
N VAL A 284 -13.97 0.61 -30.46
CA VAL A 284 -14.47 1.17 -31.72
C VAL A 284 -15.25 2.45 -31.44
N VAL A 285 -14.92 3.52 -32.16
CA VAL A 285 -15.67 4.79 -32.16
C VAL A 285 -16.19 5.08 -33.55
N THR A 286 -17.49 5.34 -33.64
CA THR A 286 -18.12 5.86 -34.86
C THR A 286 -18.82 7.18 -34.55
N VAL A 287 -18.34 8.26 -35.17
CA VAL A 287 -19.06 9.53 -35.22
C VAL A 287 -19.72 9.62 -36.58
N ASP A 288 -21.02 9.34 -36.61
CA ASP A 288 -21.80 9.30 -37.85
C ASP A 288 -21.87 10.69 -38.51
N SER A 289 -22.19 10.73 -39.80
CA SER A 289 -22.45 11.94 -40.59
C SER A 289 -23.44 12.93 -39.93
N ALA A 290 -24.43 12.43 -39.19
CA ALA A 290 -25.37 13.26 -38.43
C ALA A 290 -24.78 13.81 -37.12
N GLY A 291 -23.75 13.15 -36.59
CA GLY A 291 -23.10 13.46 -35.33
C GLY A 291 -22.37 14.81 -35.37
N LYS A 292 -22.55 15.61 -34.31
CA LYS A 292 -21.91 16.91 -34.15
C LYS A 292 -21.27 17.00 -32.78
N ILE A 293 -20.00 17.37 -32.73
CA ILE A 293 -19.25 17.63 -31.50
C ILE A 293 -18.76 19.07 -31.58
N GLY A 294 -19.30 19.97 -30.76
CA GLY A 294 -18.98 21.39 -30.79
C GLY A 294 -17.59 21.72 -30.22
N GLY A 295 -17.07 20.89 -29.32
CA GLY A 295 -15.74 21.01 -28.75
C GLY A 295 -14.71 20.09 -29.40
N SER A 296 -13.79 19.58 -28.59
CA SER A 296 -12.68 18.72 -29.02
C SER A 296 -13.01 17.24 -28.80
N LEU A 297 -12.43 16.36 -29.61
CA LEU A 297 -12.58 14.91 -29.49
C LEU A 297 -11.23 14.31 -29.11
N THR A 298 -11.14 13.72 -27.92
CA THR A 298 -9.96 13.00 -27.43
C THR A 298 -10.30 11.54 -27.23
N ILE A 299 -9.69 10.64 -28.00
CA ILE A 299 -10.06 9.22 -27.95
C ILE A 299 -8.84 8.28 -28.00
N PHE A 300 -8.95 7.21 -27.22
CA PHE A 300 -8.05 6.07 -27.25
C PHE A 300 -8.86 4.91 -27.81
N THR A 301 -8.54 4.48 -29.03
CA THR A 301 -9.36 3.48 -29.74
C THR A 301 -8.56 2.47 -30.55
N GLU A 302 -9.14 1.32 -30.89
CA GLU A 302 -8.55 0.47 -31.91
C GLU A 302 -8.89 1.05 -33.29
N ILE A 303 -10.19 1.30 -33.51
CA ILE A 303 -10.72 1.79 -34.79
C ILE A 303 -11.51 3.09 -34.55
N LEU A 304 -11.27 4.09 -35.40
CA LEU A 304 -12.06 5.32 -35.49
C LEU A 304 -12.66 5.46 -36.90
N SER A 305 -13.97 5.71 -36.98
CA SER A 305 -14.62 6.30 -38.16
C SER A 305 -15.24 7.63 -37.78
N LEU A 306 -14.76 8.72 -38.39
CA LEU A 306 -15.28 10.08 -38.18
C LEU A 306 -15.85 10.65 -39.47
N ASP A 307 -17.17 10.56 -39.63
CA ASP A 307 -17.93 11.06 -40.78
C ASP A 307 -18.70 12.35 -40.45
N GLY A 308 -18.92 12.62 -39.16
CA GLY A 308 -19.64 13.80 -38.66
C GLY A 308 -18.84 15.11 -38.64
N ARG A 309 -19.27 16.05 -37.78
CA ARG A 309 -18.63 17.37 -37.63
C ARG A 309 -17.98 17.54 -36.27
N LEU A 310 -16.75 18.02 -36.25
CA LEU A 310 -16.00 18.39 -35.06
C LEU A 310 -15.66 19.89 -35.08
N GLY A 311 -16.04 20.59 -34.02
CA GLY A 311 -15.92 22.05 -33.91
C GLY A 311 -14.54 22.54 -33.49
N ARG A 312 -13.67 21.67 -32.95
CA ARG A 312 -12.30 21.99 -32.55
C ARG A 312 -11.33 20.86 -32.92
N ASP A 313 -10.34 20.62 -32.07
CA ASP A 313 -9.23 19.71 -32.34
C ASP A 313 -9.59 18.24 -32.12
N LEU A 314 -8.95 17.39 -32.91
CA LEU A 314 -8.99 15.94 -32.82
C LEU A 314 -7.67 15.42 -32.26
N LEU A 315 -7.70 14.80 -31.08
CA LEU A 315 -6.56 14.10 -30.49
C LEU A 315 -6.87 12.60 -30.42
N ILE A 316 -6.15 11.79 -31.21
CA ILE A 316 -6.46 10.36 -31.33
C ILE A 316 -5.23 9.50 -31.13
N PHE A 317 -5.41 8.46 -30.32
CA PHE A 317 -4.47 7.36 -30.17
C PHE A 317 -5.18 6.12 -30.68
N SER A 318 -4.92 5.73 -31.92
CA SER A 318 -5.67 4.67 -32.58
C SER A 318 -4.86 3.81 -33.51
N LYS A 319 -5.11 2.50 -33.53
CA LYS A 319 -4.48 1.62 -34.51
C LYS A 319 -4.86 2.06 -35.93
N ASP A 320 -6.15 2.14 -36.22
CA ASP A 320 -6.65 2.53 -37.54
C ASP A 320 -7.66 3.69 -37.41
N ALA A 321 -7.40 4.80 -38.11
CA ALA A 321 -8.28 5.97 -38.13
C ALA A 321 -8.72 6.32 -39.55
N ARG A 322 -10.04 6.43 -39.75
CA ARG A 322 -10.64 6.97 -40.97
C ARG A 322 -11.36 8.27 -40.68
N ILE A 323 -11.05 9.29 -41.48
CA ILE A 323 -11.62 10.64 -41.36
C ILE A 323 -12.27 11.01 -42.69
N SER A 324 -13.58 11.20 -42.67
CA SER A 324 -14.37 11.64 -43.83
C SER A 324 -15.16 12.93 -43.57
N GLY A 325 -15.30 13.30 -42.29
CA GLY A 325 -16.08 14.44 -41.84
C GLY A 325 -15.34 15.79 -41.88
N ARG A 326 -15.98 16.82 -41.33
CA ARG A 326 -15.39 18.17 -41.20
C ARG A 326 -14.84 18.39 -39.80
N ILE A 327 -13.59 18.85 -39.70
CA ILE A 327 -12.88 19.19 -38.47
C ILE A 327 -12.43 20.65 -38.57
N ALA A 328 -13.02 21.51 -37.72
CA ALA A 328 -12.70 22.94 -37.72
C ALA A 328 -11.36 23.27 -37.02
N GLY A 329 -10.81 22.35 -36.23
CA GLY A 329 -9.50 22.47 -35.59
C GLY A 329 -8.40 21.66 -36.28
N GLY A 330 -7.32 21.38 -35.54
CA GLY A 330 -6.22 20.53 -35.98
C GLY A 330 -6.40 19.06 -35.62
N ILE A 331 -5.59 18.21 -36.22
CA ILE A 331 -5.53 16.76 -35.96
C ILE A 331 -4.16 16.43 -35.37
N ARG A 332 -4.16 15.76 -34.22
CA ARG A 332 -2.98 15.09 -33.65
C ARG A 332 -3.31 13.62 -33.51
N ALA A 333 -2.75 12.80 -34.39
CA ALA A 333 -3.05 11.39 -34.48
C ALA A 333 -1.79 10.55 -34.23
N LYS A 334 -1.95 9.46 -33.48
CA LYS A 334 -0.88 8.51 -33.18
C LYS A 334 -1.34 7.07 -33.37
N GLY A 335 -0.69 6.30 -34.25
CA GLY A 335 -0.87 4.85 -34.34
C GLY A 335 -0.45 4.18 -35.66
N ASP A 336 -1.18 3.18 -36.16
CA ASP A 336 -0.70 2.38 -37.30
C ASP A 336 -1.02 3.02 -38.64
N THR A 337 -2.30 3.34 -38.88
CA THR A 337 -2.80 3.91 -40.14
C THR A 337 -3.71 5.11 -39.91
N LEU A 338 -3.64 6.05 -40.85
CA LEU A 338 -4.52 7.21 -40.94
C LEU A 338 -4.98 7.34 -42.39
N ASP A 339 -6.29 7.28 -42.61
CA ASP A 339 -6.99 7.39 -43.90
C ASP A 339 -7.84 8.67 -43.89
N ILE A 340 -7.45 9.66 -44.69
CA ILE A 340 -8.19 10.91 -44.89
C ILE A 340 -8.89 10.82 -46.25
N THR A 341 -10.22 10.67 -46.22
CA THR A 341 -11.01 10.40 -47.42
C THR A 341 -11.33 11.68 -48.22
N SER A 342 -11.91 11.52 -49.40
CA SER A 342 -12.19 12.62 -50.33
C SER A 342 -13.17 13.68 -49.80
N THR A 343 -14.01 13.33 -48.82
CA THR A 343 -15.00 14.26 -48.24
C THR A 343 -14.47 15.02 -47.04
N ALA A 344 -13.27 14.70 -46.56
CA ALA A 344 -12.69 15.30 -45.37
C ALA A 344 -12.37 16.79 -45.57
N GLU A 345 -12.69 17.60 -44.58
CA GLU A 345 -12.36 19.03 -44.54
C GLU A 345 -11.73 19.36 -43.19
N VAL A 346 -10.47 19.82 -43.21
CA VAL A 346 -9.68 20.09 -42.00
C VAL A 346 -9.13 21.51 -42.05
N ASP A 347 -9.60 22.35 -41.14
CA ASP A 347 -9.30 23.78 -41.09
C ASP A 347 -8.04 24.10 -40.26
N GLY A 348 -7.41 23.11 -39.63
CA GLY A 348 -6.19 23.23 -38.82
C GLY A 348 -5.02 22.34 -39.28
N PRO A 349 -3.88 22.36 -38.55
CA PRO A 349 -2.72 21.54 -38.88
C PRO A 349 -2.97 20.06 -38.59
N VAL A 350 -2.35 19.17 -39.38
CA VAL A 350 -2.44 17.72 -39.23
C VAL A 350 -1.07 17.15 -38.92
N HIS A 351 -0.90 16.66 -37.69
CA HIS A 351 0.29 15.94 -37.25
C HIS A 351 -0.05 14.47 -37.05
N PHE A 352 0.65 13.59 -37.76
CA PHE A 352 0.46 12.15 -37.65
C PHE A 352 1.78 11.45 -37.33
N GLU A 353 1.81 10.76 -36.20
CA GLU A 353 2.91 9.89 -35.81
C GLU A 353 2.48 8.44 -36.01
N GLY A 354 3.09 7.71 -36.96
CA GLY A 354 2.62 6.37 -37.26
C GLY A 354 3.60 5.40 -37.90
N ASN A 355 3.25 4.11 -37.84
CA ASN A 355 4.07 3.03 -38.39
C ASN A 355 4.08 3.03 -39.93
N LYS A 356 2.96 3.41 -40.56
CA LYS A 356 2.81 3.56 -42.01
C LYS A 356 2.54 5.03 -42.38
N PRO A 357 2.89 5.48 -43.60
CA PRO A 357 2.51 6.80 -44.06
C PRO A 357 0.97 6.94 -44.13
N PRO A 358 0.42 8.14 -43.89
CA PRO A 358 -1.02 8.37 -44.00
C PRO A 358 -1.47 8.27 -45.47
N ASP A 359 -2.64 7.70 -45.70
CA ASP A 359 -3.31 7.71 -47.00
C ASP A 359 -4.23 8.94 -47.05
N VAL A 360 -3.96 9.85 -47.98
CA VAL A 360 -4.67 11.13 -48.08
C VAL A 360 -5.22 11.28 -49.49
N SER A 361 -6.55 11.34 -49.59
CA SER A 361 -7.22 11.55 -50.87
C SER A 361 -6.86 12.92 -51.46
N PRO A 362 -6.56 13.03 -52.78
CA PRO A 362 -6.30 14.30 -53.45
C PRO A 362 -7.48 15.30 -53.40
N GLN A 363 -8.69 14.82 -53.11
CA GLN A 363 -9.90 15.63 -53.03
C GLN A 363 -10.16 16.20 -51.63
N ALA A 364 -9.41 15.75 -50.61
CA ALA A 364 -9.54 16.23 -49.24
C ALA A 364 -9.15 17.71 -49.13
N LYS A 365 -9.95 18.50 -48.41
CA LYS A 365 -9.69 19.93 -48.19
C LYS A 365 -8.88 20.11 -46.93
N LEU A 366 -7.57 20.21 -47.07
CA LEU A 366 -6.65 20.41 -45.94
C LEU A 366 -6.05 21.82 -46.01
N LYS A 367 -6.10 22.56 -44.90
CA LYS A 367 -5.45 23.88 -44.81
C LYS A 367 -3.93 23.81 -44.95
N SER A 368 -3.32 22.74 -44.46
CA SER A 368 -1.88 22.51 -44.51
C SER A 368 -1.60 21.05 -44.90
N PRO A 369 -0.42 20.76 -45.48
CA PRO A 369 -0.01 19.38 -45.71
C PRO A 369 0.11 18.61 -44.40
N VAL A 370 -0.01 17.28 -44.48
CA VAL A 370 0.12 16.39 -43.33
C VAL A 370 1.58 16.28 -42.90
N GLU A 371 1.88 16.64 -41.65
CA GLU A 371 3.18 16.43 -41.03
C GLU A 371 3.27 14.97 -40.53
N TYR A 372 3.94 14.14 -41.31
CA TYR A 372 4.14 12.73 -40.97
C TYR A 372 5.48 12.49 -40.28
N GLN A 373 5.43 11.86 -39.11
CA GLN A 373 6.59 11.33 -38.42
C GLN A 373 6.48 9.81 -38.28
N LYS A 374 7.47 9.09 -38.82
CA LYS A 374 7.51 7.63 -38.69
C LYS A 374 7.79 7.25 -37.24
N MET A 375 6.97 6.36 -36.67
CA MET A 375 7.25 5.77 -35.36
C MET A 375 8.49 4.88 -35.43
N GLU A 376 9.60 5.36 -34.87
CA GLU A 376 10.78 4.53 -34.66
C GLU A 376 10.66 3.80 -33.32
N HIS A 377 10.40 2.49 -33.37
CA HIS A 377 10.58 1.59 -32.23
C HIS A 377 12.09 1.38 -31.97
N LYS A 378 12.80 2.43 -31.55
CA LYS A 378 14.20 2.29 -31.13
C LYS A 378 14.22 1.49 -29.83
N PRO A 379 14.94 0.37 -29.78
CA PRO A 379 15.02 -0.42 -28.56
C PRO A 379 15.63 0.42 -27.44
N GLU A 380 14.97 0.46 -26.29
CA GLU A 380 15.30 1.39 -25.21
C GLU A 380 16.72 1.19 -24.66
N TYR A 381 17.28 -0.01 -24.81
CA TYR A 381 18.67 -0.33 -24.46
C TYR A 381 19.74 0.46 -25.23
N SER A 382 19.39 1.12 -26.34
CA SER A 382 20.32 1.95 -27.11
C SER A 382 20.54 3.35 -26.50
N ARG A 383 19.71 3.77 -25.53
CA ARG A 383 19.79 5.10 -24.93
C ARG A 383 20.54 5.04 -23.59
N PRO A 384 21.56 5.88 -23.34
CA PRO A 384 22.29 5.88 -22.06
C PRO A 384 21.37 6.16 -20.86
N ARG A 385 20.29 6.92 -21.09
CA ARG A 385 19.22 7.17 -20.10
C ARG A 385 18.58 5.88 -19.55
N PHE A 386 18.47 4.82 -20.36
CA PHE A 386 17.91 3.53 -19.94
C PHE A 386 18.76 2.87 -18.85
N TYR A 387 20.08 2.85 -19.02
CA TYR A 387 21.00 2.25 -18.04
C TYR A 387 21.05 3.06 -16.75
N VAL A 388 21.06 4.40 -16.84
CA VAL A 388 21.01 5.28 -15.65
C VAL A 388 19.74 5.00 -14.83
N TRP A 389 18.58 4.97 -15.48
CA TRP A 389 17.33 4.64 -14.81
C TRP A 389 17.31 3.24 -14.21
N ARG A 390 17.89 2.27 -14.91
CA ARG A 390 17.99 0.90 -14.40
C ARG A 390 18.82 0.83 -13.12
N VAL A 391 19.93 1.56 -13.03
CA VAL A 391 20.74 1.67 -11.81
C VAL A 391 19.96 2.36 -10.68
N ILE A 392 19.27 3.46 -10.97
CA ILE A 392 18.43 4.18 -9.97
C ILE A 392 17.36 3.24 -9.40
N PHE A 393 16.65 2.49 -10.24
CA PHE A 393 15.63 1.54 -9.78
C PHE A 393 16.20 0.39 -8.95
N ILE A 394 17.38 -0.13 -9.32
CA ILE A 394 18.06 -1.16 -8.51
C ILE A 394 18.42 -0.58 -7.14
N ALA A 395 19.00 0.62 -7.09
CA ALA A 395 19.35 1.28 -5.84
C ALA A 395 18.13 1.56 -4.97
N ALA A 396 17.02 2.01 -5.56
CA ALA A 396 15.77 2.26 -4.85
C ALA A 396 15.18 0.97 -4.22
N ILE A 397 15.23 -0.16 -4.93
CA ILE A 397 14.73 -1.44 -4.39
C ILE A 397 15.66 -2.00 -3.32
N VAL A 398 16.98 -1.85 -3.48
CA VAL A 398 17.94 -2.22 -2.42
C VAL A 398 17.72 -1.36 -1.18
N LEU A 399 17.48 -0.06 -1.34
CA LEU A 399 17.15 0.84 -0.22
C LEU A 399 15.82 0.45 0.44
N PHE A 400 14.79 0.12 -0.34
CA PHE A 400 13.53 -0.41 0.16
C PHE A 400 13.73 -1.68 1.00
N GLY A 401 14.53 -2.62 0.49
CA GLY A 401 14.89 -3.84 1.22
C GLY A 401 15.68 -3.57 2.50
N MET A 402 16.63 -2.63 2.44
CA MET A 402 17.40 -2.19 3.60
C MET A 402 16.48 -1.64 4.70
N VAL A 403 15.55 -0.75 4.35
CA VAL A 403 14.58 -0.19 5.31
C VAL A 403 13.73 -1.30 5.94
N LEU A 404 13.23 -2.25 5.14
CA LEU A 404 12.44 -3.37 5.68
C LEU A 404 13.24 -4.31 6.57
N PHE A 405 14.49 -4.63 6.20
CA PHE A 405 15.40 -5.47 7.00
C PHE A 405 15.74 -4.79 8.34
N LEU A 406 15.86 -3.46 8.36
CA LEU A 406 16.09 -2.69 9.58
C LEU A 406 14.83 -2.58 10.45
N LEU A 407 13.65 -2.44 9.84
CA LEU A 407 12.37 -2.33 10.56
C LEU A 407 11.93 -3.67 11.18
N MET A 408 12.19 -4.78 10.48
CA MET A 408 11.69 -6.11 10.86
C MET A 408 12.75 -7.22 10.72
N PRO A 409 13.92 -7.12 11.39
CA PRO A 409 15.06 -8.03 11.16
C PRO A 409 14.74 -9.49 11.44
N LYS A 410 14.01 -9.79 12.53
CA LYS A 410 13.60 -11.16 12.89
C LYS A 410 12.71 -11.80 11.81
N PHE A 411 11.79 -11.02 11.25
CA PHE A 411 10.89 -11.51 10.20
C PHE A 411 11.67 -11.83 8.92
N THR A 412 12.64 -10.99 8.57
CA THR A 412 13.53 -11.24 7.44
C THR A 412 14.34 -12.53 7.62
N GLU A 413 14.93 -12.75 8.79
CA GLU A 413 15.68 -13.99 9.07
C GLU A 413 14.78 -15.23 8.97
N GLU A 414 13.58 -15.17 9.56
CA GLU A 414 12.58 -16.23 9.44
C GLU A 414 12.19 -16.49 7.98
N ALA A 415 11.94 -15.44 7.19
CA ALA A 415 11.59 -15.58 5.77
C ALA A 415 12.74 -16.20 4.95
N ILE A 416 14.00 -15.85 5.23
CA ILE A 416 15.17 -16.44 4.56
C ILE A 416 15.32 -17.93 4.93
N VAL A 417 15.15 -18.29 6.21
CA VAL A 417 15.22 -19.69 6.66
C VAL A 417 14.09 -20.51 6.06
N VAL A 418 12.88 -19.96 6.01
CA VAL A 418 11.73 -20.62 5.38
C VAL A 418 11.94 -20.79 3.86
N ALA A 419 12.60 -19.84 3.21
CA ALA A 419 12.91 -19.92 1.78
C ALA A 419 13.84 -21.10 1.44
N GLU A 420 14.64 -21.62 2.39
CA GLU A 420 15.44 -22.84 2.18
C GLU A 420 14.55 -24.08 1.91
N GLY A 421 13.34 -24.09 2.45
CA GLY A 421 12.33 -25.11 2.17
C GLY A 421 11.55 -24.81 0.89
N ILE A 422 12.12 -25.18 -0.27
CA ILE A 422 11.58 -24.84 -1.61
C ILE A 422 10.14 -25.35 -1.83
N GLY A 423 9.80 -26.56 -1.37
CA GLY A 423 8.55 -27.24 -1.76
C GLY A 423 7.27 -26.52 -1.30
N VAL A 424 7.09 -26.37 0.02
CA VAL A 424 5.86 -25.78 0.59
C VAL A 424 5.77 -24.28 0.31
N SER A 425 6.92 -23.58 0.25
CA SER A 425 6.96 -22.16 -0.06
C SER A 425 6.48 -21.88 -1.49
N VAL A 426 6.97 -22.59 -2.49
CA VAL A 426 6.55 -22.37 -3.89
C VAL A 426 5.05 -22.60 -4.09
N GLY A 427 4.48 -23.67 -3.51
CA GLY A 427 3.05 -23.95 -3.59
C GLY A 427 2.18 -22.84 -2.99
N LEU A 428 2.54 -22.35 -1.80
CA LEU A 428 1.85 -21.23 -1.15
C LEU A 428 2.03 -19.92 -1.93
N GLY A 429 3.19 -19.71 -2.53
CA GLY A 429 3.48 -18.56 -3.37
C GLY A 429 2.56 -18.44 -4.59
N VAL A 430 2.28 -19.55 -5.27
CA VAL A 430 1.32 -19.58 -6.40
C VAL A 430 -0.08 -19.21 -5.92
N LEU A 431 -0.51 -19.79 -4.79
CA LEU A 431 -1.81 -19.49 -4.20
C LEU A 431 -1.94 -17.98 -3.91
N VAL A 432 -0.97 -17.41 -3.20
CA VAL A 432 -1.01 -16.00 -2.77
C VAL A 432 -0.88 -15.04 -3.96
N LEU A 433 -0.12 -15.41 -4.99
CA LEU A 433 0.05 -14.61 -6.20
C LEU A 433 -1.30 -14.32 -6.90
N PHE A 434 -2.21 -15.30 -6.95
CA PHE A 434 -3.51 -15.15 -7.60
C PHE A 434 -4.66 -14.88 -6.63
N ALA A 435 -4.68 -15.52 -5.45
CA ALA A 435 -5.79 -15.42 -4.51
C ALA A 435 -5.92 -14.00 -3.91
N VAL A 436 -4.80 -13.35 -3.57
CA VAL A 436 -4.83 -12.01 -2.96
C VAL A 436 -5.38 -10.93 -3.89
N PRO A 437 -4.94 -10.78 -5.16
CA PRO A 437 -5.51 -9.78 -6.04
C PRO A 437 -6.98 -10.07 -6.36
N ILE A 438 -7.39 -11.33 -6.52
CA ILE A 438 -8.80 -11.69 -6.71
C ILE A 438 -9.63 -11.33 -5.48
N ALA A 439 -9.17 -11.69 -4.28
CA ALA A 439 -9.84 -11.33 -3.03
C ALA A 439 -9.89 -9.81 -2.81
N ALA A 440 -8.83 -9.08 -3.18
CA ALA A 440 -8.79 -7.63 -3.12
C ALA A 440 -9.80 -6.99 -4.07
N ILE A 441 -9.93 -7.49 -5.30
CA ILE A 441 -10.93 -7.03 -6.28
C ILE A 441 -12.35 -7.31 -5.75
N ILE A 442 -12.60 -8.50 -5.21
CA ILE A 442 -13.89 -8.85 -4.61
C ILE A 442 -14.20 -7.94 -3.41
N ALA A 443 -13.20 -7.65 -2.56
CA ALA A 443 -13.36 -6.73 -1.44
C ALA A 443 -13.72 -5.32 -1.94
N CYS A 444 -13.11 -4.87 -3.03
CA CYS A 444 -13.42 -3.58 -3.68
C CYS A 444 -14.86 -3.46 -4.19
N CYS A 445 -15.60 -4.56 -4.37
CA CYS A 445 -17.03 -4.51 -4.68
C CYS A 445 -17.88 -4.01 -3.50
N THR A 446 -17.35 -3.97 -2.28
CA THR A 446 -18.04 -3.46 -1.09
C THR A 446 -17.44 -2.12 -0.64
N VAL A 447 -18.27 -1.21 -0.11
CA VAL A 447 -17.80 0.12 0.34
C VAL A 447 -16.75 0.02 1.46
N VAL A 448 -16.92 -0.94 2.39
CA VAL A 448 -15.95 -1.21 3.47
C VAL A 448 -14.71 -1.96 2.95
N GLY A 449 -14.93 -2.94 2.07
CA GLY A 449 -13.87 -3.77 1.52
C GLY A 449 -13.02 -3.06 0.48
N LEU A 450 -13.43 -1.91 -0.04
CA LEU A 450 -12.60 -1.06 -0.90
C LEU A 450 -11.31 -0.61 -0.24
N ALA A 451 -11.37 -0.06 0.97
CA ALA A 451 -10.18 0.37 1.69
C ALA A 451 -9.26 -0.83 1.99
N LEU A 452 -9.86 -1.96 2.37
CA LEU A 452 -9.15 -3.22 2.61
C LEU A 452 -8.58 -3.82 1.31
N GLY A 453 -9.28 -3.69 0.19
CA GLY A 453 -8.91 -4.21 -1.11
C GLY A 453 -7.75 -3.41 -1.70
N ILE A 454 -7.82 -2.08 -1.66
CA ILE A 454 -6.71 -1.20 -2.05
C ILE A 454 -5.49 -1.47 -1.14
N SER A 455 -5.67 -1.48 0.18
CA SER A 455 -4.58 -1.74 1.11
C SER A 455 -3.97 -3.13 0.91
N GLY A 456 -4.81 -4.15 0.71
CA GLY A 456 -4.38 -5.52 0.43
C GLY A 456 -3.62 -5.62 -0.89
N PHE A 457 -4.08 -4.91 -1.93
CA PHE A 457 -3.41 -4.85 -3.23
C PHE A 457 -2.05 -4.13 -3.13
N LEU A 458 -1.95 -3.06 -2.34
CA LEU A 458 -0.69 -2.36 -2.08
C LEU A 458 0.30 -3.23 -1.30
N VAL A 459 -0.15 -3.91 -0.24
CA VAL A 459 0.68 -4.86 0.53
C VAL A 459 1.13 -6.02 -0.34
N TRP A 460 0.24 -6.55 -1.18
CA TRP A 460 0.57 -7.58 -2.16
C TRP A 460 1.60 -7.07 -3.16
N TYR A 461 1.42 -5.88 -3.74
CA TYR A 461 2.39 -5.31 -4.68
C TYR A 461 3.76 -5.08 -4.04
N ALA A 462 3.79 -4.57 -2.80
CA ALA A 462 5.03 -4.41 -2.03
C ALA A 462 5.70 -5.77 -1.76
N SER A 463 4.93 -6.81 -1.47
CA SER A 463 5.47 -8.15 -1.22
C SER A 463 6.05 -8.81 -2.47
N LEU A 464 5.59 -8.47 -3.68
CA LEU A 464 6.22 -8.91 -4.94
C LEU A 464 7.64 -8.34 -5.15
N HIS A 465 7.91 -7.14 -4.63
CA HIS A 465 9.25 -6.57 -4.66
C HIS A 465 10.11 -7.09 -3.52
N TYR A 466 9.51 -7.25 -2.33
CA TYR A 466 10.19 -7.81 -1.18
C TYR A 466 10.58 -9.29 -1.36
N SER A 467 9.78 -10.08 -2.08
CA SER A 467 10.08 -11.48 -2.38
C SER A 467 11.42 -11.68 -3.09
N GLN A 468 11.73 -10.81 -4.06
CA GLN A 468 13.01 -10.83 -4.79
C GLN A 468 14.20 -10.49 -3.88
N LEU A 469 14.00 -9.67 -2.86
CA LEU A 469 15.03 -9.32 -1.88
C LEU A 469 15.29 -10.46 -0.90
N VAL A 470 14.25 -11.17 -0.45
CA VAL A 470 14.39 -12.37 0.39
C VAL A 470 15.15 -13.47 -0.36
N VAL A 471 14.77 -13.75 -1.61
CA VAL A 471 15.49 -14.73 -2.44
C VAL A 471 16.90 -14.24 -2.78
N GLY A 472 17.08 -12.95 -3.03
CA GLY A 472 18.39 -12.34 -3.21
C GLY A 472 19.30 -12.52 -1.98
N ALA A 473 18.77 -12.32 -0.77
CA ALA A 473 19.51 -12.53 0.47
C ALA A 473 19.88 -14.01 0.67
N LEU A 474 18.99 -14.94 0.31
CA LEU A 474 19.28 -16.38 0.32
C LEU A 474 20.40 -16.74 -0.67
N LEU A 475 20.33 -16.21 -1.89
CA LEU A 475 21.36 -16.43 -2.91
C LEU A 475 22.70 -15.82 -2.47
N GLY A 476 22.68 -14.64 -1.84
CA GLY A 476 23.86 -14.03 -1.23
C GLY A 476 24.42 -14.85 -0.06
N LYS A 477 23.57 -15.52 0.72
CA LYS A 477 23.97 -16.47 1.78
C LYS A 477 24.67 -17.70 1.18
N TRP A 478 24.21 -18.23 0.05
CA TRP A 478 24.89 -19.36 -0.61
C TRP A 478 26.28 -19.01 -1.13
N ILE A 479 26.51 -17.75 -1.52
CA ILE A 479 27.80 -17.30 -2.06
C ILE A 479 28.78 -16.91 -0.95
N ILE A 480 28.33 -16.11 0.04
CA ILE A 480 29.20 -15.49 1.05
C ILE A 480 29.18 -16.28 2.40
N GLY A 481 28.25 -17.22 2.58
CA GLY A 481 28.06 -17.97 3.82
C GLY A 481 27.04 -17.34 4.78
N PRO A 482 26.84 -17.86 6.00
CA PRO A 482 25.92 -17.30 7.02
C PRO A 482 26.51 -16.10 7.79
N THR A 483 25.66 -15.23 8.36
CA THR A 483 26.04 -14.09 9.22
C THR A 483 24.89 -13.80 10.17
N ARG A 484 25.22 -13.20 11.32
CA ARG A 484 24.25 -12.67 12.28
C ARG A 484 24.28 -11.14 12.36
N GLU A 485 25.18 -10.50 11.62
CA GLU A 485 25.30 -9.05 11.61
C GLU A 485 24.42 -8.43 10.51
N ILE A 486 23.80 -7.29 10.84
CA ILE A 486 22.84 -6.60 9.99
C ILE A 486 23.48 -6.05 8.70
N TRP A 487 24.67 -5.43 8.80
CA TRP A 487 25.34 -4.82 7.64
C TRP A 487 25.83 -5.86 6.61
N PRO A 488 26.50 -6.95 7.02
CA PRO A 488 26.79 -8.06 6.10
C PRO A 488 25.54 -8.73 5.52
N LEU A 489 24.43 -8.79 6.26
CA LEU A 489 23.16 -9.32 5.74
C LEU A 489 22.59 -8.43 4.61
N ILE A 490 22.59 -7.11 4.80
CA ILE A 490 22.18 -6.14 3.76
C ILE A 490 23.11 -6.23 2.54
N GLY A 491 24.42 -6.35 2.75
CA GLY A 491 25.40 -6.52 1.66
C GLY A 491 25.13 -7.76 0.81
N ARG A 492 24.75 -8.88 1.44
CA ARG A 492 24.39 -10.12 0.74
C ARG A 492 23.09 -10.00 -0.04
N MET A 493 22.08 -9.37 0.56
CA MET A 493 20.82 -9.06 -0.13
C MET A 493 21.10 -8.21 -1.38
N ALA A 494 21.89 -7.16 -1.26
CA ALA A 494 22.24 -6.29 -2.38
C ALA A 494 22.99 -7.05 -3.48
N LEU A 495 23.99 -7.86 -3.12
CA LEU A 495 24.74 -8.67 -4.08
C LEU A 495 23.85 -9.71 -4.78
N GLY A 496 23.10 -10.49 -4.02
CA GLY A 496 22.24 -11.53 -4.59
C GLY A 496 21.11 -10.94 -5.44
N TYR A 497 20.55 -9.80 -5.03
CA TYR A 497 19.58 -9.07 -5.85
C TYR A 497 20.20 -8.56 -7.16
N PHE A 498 21.42 -8.03 -7.11
CA PHE A 498 22.15 -7.62 -8.31
C PHE A 498 22.36 -8.81 -9.27
N LEU A 499 22.77 -9.97 -8.76
CA LEU A 499 22.93 -11.19 -9.55
C LEU A 499 21.60 -11.66 -10.17
N LEU A 500 20.50 -11.62 -9.41
CA LEU A 500 19.16 -11.90 -9.96
C LEU A 500 18.80 -10.93 -11.08
N ARG A 501 19.13 -9.64 -10.96
CA ARG A 501 18.87 -8.64 -12.02
C ARG A 501 19.69 -8.87 -13.28
N VAL A 502 20.90 -9.39 -13.15
CA VAL A 502 21.72 -9.84 -14.29
C VAL A 502 21.11 -11.08 -14.93
N ALA A 503 20.69 -12.07 -14.14
CA ALA A 503 20.02 -13.28 -14.64
C ALA A 503 18.70 -12.96 -15.37
N PHE A 504 17.91 -12.01 -14.86
CA PHE A 504 16.67 -11.56 -15.51
C PHE A 504 16.88 -10.74 -16.77
N ALA A 505 18.13 -10.33 -17.07
CA ALA A 505 18.44 -9.62 -18.30
C ALA A 505 18.48 -10.54 -19.53
N VAL A 506 18.51 -11.87 -19.32
CA VAL A 506 18.52 -12.86 -20.42
C VAL A 506 17.16 -12.82 -21.15
N PRO A 507 17.12 -12.55 -22.47
CA PRO A 507 15.88 -12.55 -23.25
C PRO A 507 15.14 -13.89 -23.16
N TYR A 508 13.81 -13.85 -23.17
CA TYR A 508 12.88 -15.00 -23.08
C TYR A 508 12.90 -15.79 -21.75
N ILE A 509 14.08 -16.10 -21.20
CA ILE A 509 14.24 -16.88 -19.97
C ILE A 509 14.08 -15.99 -18.73
N GLY A 510 14.55 -14.74 -18.79
CA GLY A 510 14.57 -13.84 -17.64
C GLY A 510 13.19 -13.53 -17.05
N GLY A 511 12.14 -13.51 -17.88
CA GLY A 511 10.75 -13.33 -17.43
C GLY A 511 10.26 -14.51 -16.58
N TRP A 512 10.51 -15.74 -17.03
CA TRP A 512 10.16 -16.96 -16.30
C TRP A 512 10.97 -17.12 -15.02
N ALA A 513 12.27 -16.82 -15.07
CA ALA A 513 13.14 -16.82 -13.89
C ALA A 513 12.64 -15.81 -12.84
N LYS A 514 12.26 -14.60 -13.26
CA LYS A 514 11.67 -13.58 -12.37
C LYS A 514 10.38 -14.06 -11.73
N LEU A 515 9.49 -14.68 -12.50
CA LEU A 515 8.23 -15.23 -11.99
C LEU A 515 8.49 -16.31 -10.93
N GLY A 516 9.41 -17.24 -11.19
CA GLY A 516 9.78 -18.29 -10.24
C GLY A 516 10.34 -17.72 -8.93
N VAL A 517 11.20 -16.70 -9.01
CA VAL A 517 11.75 -16.01 -7.83
C VAL A 517 10.66 -15.29 -7.04
N ILE A 518 9.71 -14.62 -7.71
CA ILE A 518 8.60 -13.96 -7.03
C ILE A 518 7.73 -14.97 -6.30
N ILE A 519 7.36 -16.07 -6.95
CA ILE A 519 6.55 -17.14 -6.36
C ILE A 519 7.27 -17.70 -5.12
N TRP A 520 8.54 -18.03 -5.25
CA TRP A 520 9.33 -18.61 -4.16
C TRP A 520 9.42 -17.66 -2.96
N GLY A 521 9.80 -16.41 -3.18
CA GLY A 521 9.92 -15.43 -2.09
C GLY A 521 8.57 -15.07 -1.46
N LEU A 522 7.50 -14.94 -2.26
CA LEU A 522 6.16 -14.64 -1.76
C LEU A 522 5.63 -15.77 -0.87
N GLY A 523 5.90 -17.01 -1.26
CA GLY A 523 5.63 -18.18 -0.45
C GLY A 523 6.37 -18.21 0.88
N ALA A 524 7.66 -17.88 0.86
CA ALA A 524 8.48 -17.82 2.06
C ALA A 524 8.00 -16.73 3.04
N ILE A 525 7.67 -15.55 2.52
CA ILE A 525 7.07 -14.44 3.29
C ILE A 525 5.75 -14.88 3.93
N SER A 526 4.89 -15.53 3.15
CA SER A 526 3.56 -15.96 3.60
C SER A 526 3.63 -17.02 4.69
N LEU A 527 4.54 -17.98 4.55
CA LEU A 527 4.73 -19.04 5.54
C LEU A 527 5.42 -18.52 6.82
N ALA A 528 6.36 -17.58 6.71
CA ALA A 528 6.93 -16.88 7.87
C ALA A 528 5.84 -16.11 8.63
N LEU A 529 4.96 -15.41 7.90
CA LEU A 529 3.82 -14.70 8.49
C LEU A 529 2.84 -15.67 9.19
N TYR A 530 2.51 -16.79 8.55
CA TYR A 530 1.63 -17.81 9.10
C TYR A 530 2.16 -18.41 10.42
N ARG A 531 3.45 -18.75 10.48
CA ARG A 531 4.09 -19.28 11.71
C ARG A 531 4.01 -18.32 12.89
N ARG A 532 4.05 -17.02 12.63
CA ARG A 532 4.01 -15.98 13.66
C ARG A 532 2.61 -15.74 14.22
N PHE A 533 1.56 -16.05 13.45
CA PHE A 533 0.17 -15.94 13.88
C PHE A 533 -0.35 -17.21 14.58
N GLN A 534 0.39 -18.32 14.57
CA GLN A 534 0.03 -19.49 15.36
C GLN A 534 0.39 -19.28 16.84
N PRO A 535 -0.57 -19.40 17.78
CA PRO A 535 -0.26 -19.36 19.20
C PRO A 535 0.65 -20.55 19.56
N ALA A 536 1.74 -20.29 20.28
CA ALA A 536 2.61 -21.34 20.79
C ALA A 536 1.78 -22.28 21.68
N MET A 537 1.59 -23.54 21.26
CA MET A 537 0.96 -24.52 22.11
C MET A 537 1.86 -24.73 23.34
N PRO A 538 1.35 -24.60 24.57
CA PRO A 538 2.13 -24.92 25.76
C PRO A 538 2.58 -26.38 25.69
N ALA A 539 3.87 -26.61 25.96
CA ALA A 539 4.46 -27.95 25.95
C ALA A 539 3.69 -28.87 26.92
N PRO A 540 3.43 -30.14 26.55
CA PRO A 540 2.81 -31.09 27.46
C PRO A 540 3.71 -31.25 28.69
N SER A 541 3.17 -30.96 29.87
CA SER A 541 3.81 -31.22 31.15
C SER A 541 4.19 -32.70 31.20
N SER A 542 5.49 -32.98 31.35
CA SER A 542 6.01 -34.32 31.57
C SER A 542 5.29 -34.96 32.76
N ALA A 543 4.59 -36.05 32.49
CA ALA A 543 3.93 -36.87 33.48
C ALA A 543 4.93 -37.35 34.53
N SER A 544 4.63 -37.09 35.81
CA SER A 544 5.32 -37.67 36.96
C SER A 544 5.16 -39.19 36.94
N ALA A 545 6.20 -39.90 36.54
CA ALA A 545 6.34 -41.32 36.78
C ALA A 545 6.58 -41.54 38.29
N VAL A 546 5.52 -41.84 39.04
CA VAL A 546 5.65 -42.38 40.40
C VAL A 546 6.01 -43.86 40.25
N GLY A 547 7.21 -44.19 40.73
CA GLY A 547 7.85 -45.49 40.62
C GLY A 547 7.14 -46.59 41.40
N MET A 548 7.18 -47.77 40.79
CA MET A 548 6.88 -49.06 41.41
C MET A 548 8.16 -49.53 42.12
N GLN A 549 8.14 -49.62 43.45
CA GLN A 549 9.15 -50.34 44.22
C GLN A 549 8.75 -51.83 44.33
N PRO A 550 9.69 -52.78 44.25
CA PRO A 550 9.43 -54.19 44.52
C PRO A 550 9.56 -54.49 46.02
N ALA A 551 8.68 -55.36 46.51
CA ALA A 551 8.86 -56.17 47.71
C ALA A 551 8.45 -57.61 47.38
#